data_AF-S7SYR8-F1
#
_entry.id   AF-S7SYR8-F1
#
_cell.length_a   1.000
_cell.length_b   1.000
_cell.length_c   1.000
_cell.angle_alpha   90.00
_cell.angle_beta   90.00
_cell.angle_gamma   90.00
#
_symmetry.space_group_name_H-M   'P 1'
#
loop_
_entity.id
_entity.type
_entity.pdbx_description
1 polymer ?
#
loop_
_entity_poly.entity_id
_entity_poly.type
_entity_poly.pdbx_seq_one_letter_code
_entity_poly.pdbx_strand_id
1 'polypeptide(L)'
;MYVCGPTVYNYIHIGNARAAIVFDTIRRYLEFRGYDVTYVSNFTDVDDKLIKAARELGESVPAIAERFIEAYFEDIQALGCKKADIHPRVTENIDTIIEFIQALIDKGYAYEVDGDVYYRTRKFREYGKLSHQSIDELQAGARIEIGEKKDDPLDFALWKAAKEGEICWDSPWGKGRPGWHIECSAMARKYLGDTIDIHAGGQDLTFPHHENEIAQSEALTGKPFAKYWLHNGYLNINNEK
;
A
#
# COMPACT_ATOMS: atom_id res chain seq x y z
N MET A 1 14.71 3.60 3.59
CA MET A 1 13.62 2.86 4.24
C MET A 1 12.29 3.31 3.67
N TYR A 2 11.36 2.37 3.47
CA TYR A 2 9.99 2.67 3.08
C TYR A 2 9.06 2.35 4.25
N VAL A 3 8.13 3.26 4.56
CA VAL A 3 7.11 3.04 5.58
C VAL A 3 5.74 3.34 4.98
N CYS A 4 4.84 2.35 5.01
CA CYS A 4 3.48 2.54 4.51
C CYS A 4 2.79 3.67 5.26
N GLY A 5 2.40 4.70 4.54
CA GLY A 5 1.74 5.87 5.11
C GLY A 5 0.21 5.78 5.14
N PRO A 6 -0.47 6.84 5.55
CA PRO A 6 -1.91 6.81 5.80
C PRO A 6 -2.73 6.96 4.51
N THR A 7 -3.98 6.47 4.57
CA THR A 7 -5.04 6.89 3.66
C THR A 7 -5.62 8.23 4.16
N VAL A 8 -5.55 9.27 3.33
CA VAL A 8 -5.83 10.67 3.74
C VAL A 8 -7.30 11.05 3.57
N TYR A 9 -8.19 10.33 4.25
CA TYR A 9 -9.64 10.58 4.23
C TYR A 9 -10.20 11.15 5.54
N ASN A 10 -9.39 11.21 6.60
CA ASN A 10 -9.75 11.79 7.90
C ASN A 10 -8.49 12.19 8.68
N TYR A 11 -8.66 12.88 9.81
CA TYR A 11 -7.61 13.11 10.80
C TYR A 11 -7.01 11.80 11.32
N ILE A 12 -5.72 11.81 11.65
CA ILE A 12 -5.08 10.63 12.21
C ILE A 12 -5.56 10.35 13.63
N HIS A 13 -5.73 9.08 13.94
CA HIS A 13 -5.96 8.62 15.30
C HIS A 13 -4.63 8.19 15.96
N ILE A 14 -4.66 7.92 17.26
CA ILE A 14 -3.47 7.55 18.04
C ILE A 14 -2.72 6.33 17.47
N GLY A 15 -3.43 5.39 16.83
CA GLY A 15 -2.87 4.29 16.05
C GLY A 15 -1.88 4.74 14.96
N ASN A 16 -2.28 5.68 14.10
CA ASN A 16 -1.39 6.18 13.04
C ASN A 16 -0.26 7.02 13.63
N ALA A 17 -0.54 7.81 14.68
CA ALA A 17 0.48 8.59 15.38
C ALA A 17 1.61 7.70 15.93
N ARG A 18 1.27 6.50 16.46
CA ARG A 18 2.29 5.56 16.92
C ARG A 18 3.24 5.10 15.81
N ALA A 19 2.72 4.77 14.63
CA ALA A 19 3.55 4.39 13.50
C ALA A 19 4.52 5.52 13.14
N ALA A 20 4.03 6.76 13.03
CA ALA A 20 4.86 7.93 12.75
C ALA A 20 5.97 8.11 13.80
N ILE A 21 5.65 8.04 15.09
CA ILE A 21 6.63 8.19 16.19
C ILE A 21 7.66 7.07 16.18
N VAL A 22 7.24 5.81 16.05
CA VAL A 22 8.13 4.65 16.10
C VAL A 22 9.14 4.70 14.95
N PHE A 23 8.69 4.96 13.73
CA PHE A 23 9.58 4.96 12.58
C PHE A 23 10.43 6.24 12.47
N ASP A 24 9.95 7.39 12.95
CA ASP A 24 10.80 8.58 13.13
C ASP A 24 11.91 8.33 14.16
N THR A 25 11.60 7.62 15.26
CA THR A 25 12.61 7.21 16.27
C THR A 25 13.68 6.31 15.65
N ILE A 26 13.27 5.31 14.86
CA ILE A 26 14.19 4.40 14.17
C ILE A 26 15.07 5.18 13.19
N ARG A 27 14.48 6.06 12.37
CA ARG A 27 15.23 6.92 11.44
C ARG A 27 16.27 7.76 12.17
N ARG A 28 15.86 8.47 13.23
CA ARG A 28 16.77 9.30 14.05
C ARG A 28 17.90 8.50 14.66
N TYR A 29 17.63 7.26 15.10
CA TYR A 29 18.68 6.40 15.61
C TYR A 29 19.68 6.01 14.52
N LEU A 30 19.21 5.64 13.32
CA LEU A 30 20.08 5.34 12.19
C LEU A 30 20.94 6.55 11.79
N GLU A 31 20.34 7.74 11.71
CA GLU A 31 21.05 9.01 11.49
C GLU A 31 22.11 9.26 12.58
N PHE A 32 21.74 9.09 13.86
CA PHE A 32 22.67 9.21 15.00
C PHE A 32 23.84 8.22 14.92
N ARG A 33 23.59 7.02 14.41
CA ARG A 33 24.63 5.99 14.20
C ARG A 33 25.53 6.26 12.99
N GLY A 34 25.28 7.34 12.25
CA GLY A 34 26.11 7.79 11.13
C GLY A 34 25.67 7.26 9.75
N TYR A 35 24.47 6.69 9.64
CA TYR A 35 23.90 6.34 8.34
C TYR A 35 23.28 7.57 7.66
N ASP A 36 23.44 7.64 6.34
CA ASP A 36 22.61 8.50 5.50
C ASP A 36 21.31 7.74 5.19
N VAL A 37 20.16 8.31 5.56
CA VAL A 37 18.87 7.62 5.53
C VAL A 37 17.93 8.34 4.58
N THR A 38 17.63 7.72 3.44
CA THR A 38 16.47 8.10 2.61
C THR A 38 15.22 7.43 3.15
N TYR A 39 14.31 8.21 3.74
CA TYR A 39 13.01 7.79 4.24
C TYR A 39 11.90 8.17 3.25
N VAL A 40 11.15 7.17 2.78
CA VAL A 40 9.97 7.35 1.93
C VAL A 40 8.72 6.91 2.69
N SER A 41 7.67 7.74 2.65
CA SER A 41 6.34 7.43 3.23
C SER A 41 5.26 7.90 2.27
N ASN A 42 4.48 6.99 1.69
CA ASN A 42 3.45 7.40 0.73
C ASN A 42 2.23 8.06 1.39
N PHE A 43 1.42 8.73 0.59
CA PHE A 43 0.02 9.00 0.91
C PHE A 43 -0.88 8.21 -0.04
N THR A 44 -1.80 7.42 0.51
CA THR A 44 -2.88 6.83 -0.29
C THR A 44 -3.98 7.88 -0.43
N ASP A 45 -3.89 8.66 -1.51
CA ASP A 45 -4.76 9.79 -1.86
C ASP A 45 -5.82 9.43 -2.91
N VAL A 46 -6.03 8.13 -3.14
CA VAL A 46 -7.19 7.56 -3.80
C VAL A 46 -7.47 6.17 -3.22
N ASP A 47 -8.67 5.94 -2.69
CA ASP A 47 -9.13 4.64 -2.19
C ASP A 47 -10.66 4.64 -2.07
N ASP A 48 -11.27 3.46 -1.92
CA ASP A 48 -12.70 3.27 -1.65
C ASP A 48 -13.21 4.15 -0.49
N LYS A 49 -12.45 4.26 0.61
CA LYS A 49 -12.84 5.10 1.77
C LYS A 49 -12.86 6.59 1.42
N LEU A 50 -11.87 7.05 0.66
CA LEU A 50 -11.75 8.45 0.28
C LEU A 50 -12.81 8.85 -0.75
N ILE A 51 -13.11 7.96 -1.72
CA ILE A 51 -14.20 8.15 -2.68
C ILE A 51 -15.55 8.21 -1.95
N LYS A 52 -15.76 7.35 -0.94
CA LYS A 52 -16.97 7.41 -0.11
C LYS A 52 -17.07 8.73 0.66
N ALA A 53 -15.99 9.15 1.33
CA ALA A 53 -15.95 10.43 2.05
C ALA A 53 -16.21 11.63 1.12
N ALA A 54 -15.65 11.62 -0.10
CA ALA A 54 -15.90 12.62 -1.14
C ALA A 54 -17.39 12.74 -1.50
N ARG A 55 -18.06 11.61 -1.70
CA ARG A 55 -19.51 11.60 -1.97
C ARG A 55 -20.33 12.10 -0.78
N GLU A 56 -19.97 11.71 0.45
CA GLU A 56 -20.69 12.12 1.67
C GLU A 56 -20.54 13.62 1.96
N LEU A 57 -19.37 14.19 1.69
CA LEU A 57 -19.08 15.61 1.92
C LEU A 57 -19.43 16.52 0.74
N GLY A 58 -19.70 15.96 -0.44
CA GLY A 58 -19.92 16.74 -1.66
C GLY A 58 -18.67 17.48 -2.14
N GLU A 59 -17.49 16.97 -1.78
CA GLU A 59 -16.18 17.52 -2.13
C GLU A 59 -15.45 16.60 -3.13
N SER A 60 -14.45 17.10 -3.84
CA SER A 60 -13.64 16.26 -4.72
C SER A 60 -12.61 15.44 -3.92
N VAL A 61 -12.26 14.24 -4.41
CA VAL A 61 -11.23 13.38 -3.82
C VAL A 61 -9.90 14.14 -3.60
N PRO A 62 -9.37 14.90 -4.58
CA PRO A 62 -8.15 15.68 -4.37
C PRO A 62 -8.26 16.76 -3.28
N ALA A 63 -9.42 17.42 -3.15
CA ALA A 63 -9.61 18.45 -2.14
C ALA A 63 -9.60 17.86 -0.72
N ILE A 64 -10.24 16.69 -0.54
CA ILE A 64 -10.23 15.98 0.74
C ILE A 64 -8.82 15.50 1.07
N ALA A 65 -8.13 14.91 0.09
CA ALA A 65 -6.76 14.43 0.26
C ALA A 65 -5.83 15.56 0.71
N GLU A 66 -5.86 16.72 0.04
CA GLU A 66 -4.99 17.84 0.40
C GLU A 66 -5.24 18.31 1.84
N ARG A 67 -6.51 18.51 2.21
CA ARG A 67 -6.89 18.90 3.57
C ARG A 67 -6.33 17.96 4.63
N PHE A 68 -6.42 16.64 4.40
CA PHE A 68 -5.95 15.67 5.38
C PHE A 68 -4.45 15.38 5.31
N ILE A 69 -3.78 15.68 4.19
CA ILE A 69 -2.31 15.73 4.12
C ILE A 69 -1.78 16.89 4.95
N GLU A 70 -2.38 18.08 4.83
CA GLU A 70 -2.03 19.24 5.64
C GLU A 70 -2.23 18.94 7.14
N ALA A 71 -3.42 18.43 7.51
CA ALA A 71 -3.71 18.03 8.89
C ALA A 71 -2.75 16.95 9.42
N TYR A 72 -2.43 15.94 8.61
CA TYR A 72 -1.44 14.91 8.98
C TYR A 72 -0.10 15.54 9.34
N PHE A 73 0.39 16.49 8.52
CA PHE A 73 1.65 17.16 8.80
C PHE A 73 1.62 18.00 10.07
N GLU A 74 0.53 18.74 10.31
CA GLU A 74 0.33 19.49 11.56
C GLU A 74 0.42 18.55 12.78
N ASP A 75 -0.30 17.43 12.74
CA ASP A 75 -0.36 16.48 13.85
C ASP A 75 1.01 15.82 14.11
N ILE A 76 1.69 15.30 13.08
CA ILE A 76 2.99 14.62 13.29
C ILE A 76 4.09 15.61 13.73
N GLN A 77 4.04 16.86 13.27
CA GLN A 77 4.98 17.89 13.69
C GLN A 77 4.72 18.34 15.13
N ALA A 78 3.46 18.46 15.55
CA ALA A 78 3.10 18.72 16.94
C ALA A 78 3.58 17.59 17.88
N LEU A 79 3.66 16.35 17.38
CA LEU A 79 4.26 15.20 18.07
C LEU A 79 5.79 15.16 18.01
N GLY A 80 6.44 16.13 17.36
CA GLY A 80 7.90 16.22 17.23
C GLY A 80 8.53 15.30 16.17
N CYS A 81 7.72 14.64 15.34
CA CYS A 81 8.21 13.82 14.24
C CYS A 81 8.69 14.73 13.09
N LYS A 82 9.75 14.34 12.38
CA LYS A 82 10.08 15.01 11.11
C LYS A 82 9.22 14.42 9.98
N LYS A 83 9.05 15.19 8.91
CA LYS A 83 8.53 14.65 7.64
C LYS A 83 9.55 13.63 7.09
N ALA A 84 9.06 12.57 6.44
CA ALA A 84 9.88 11.75 5.55
C ALA A 84 10.55 12.61 4.47
N ASP A 85 11.66 12.14 3.91
CA ASP A 85 12.40 12.85 2.87
C ASP A 85 11.59 12.93 1.57
N ILE A 86 10.75 11.91 1.32
CA ILE A 86 9.88 11.84 0.14
C ILE A 86 8.49 11.33 0.56
N HIS A 87 7.44 12.04 0.11
CA HIS A 87 6.05 11.67 0.30
C HIS A 87 5.33 11.46 -1.03
N PRO A 88 5.50 10.30 -1.70
CA PRO A 88 4.86 10.07 -2.98
C PRO A 88 3.35 9.88 -2.81
N ARG A 89 2.59 10.49 -3.72
CA ARG A 89 1.13 10.34 -3.80
C ARG A 89 0.77 9.29 -4.85
N VAL A 90 -0.27 8.51 -4.60
CA VAL A 90 -0.74 7.49 -5.56
C VAL A 90 -1.19 8.15 -6.86
N THR A 91 -1.94 9.24 -6.76
CA THR A 91 -2.45 9.97 -7.94
C THR A 91 -1.34 10.53 -8.84
N GLU A 92 -0.13 10.74 -8.31
CA GLU A 92 1.05 11.22 -9.04
C GLU A 92 1.92 10.09 -9.61
N ASN A 93 1.58 8.83 -9.32
CA ASN A 93 2.38 7.66 -9.67
C ASN A 93 1.61 6.62 -10.51
N ILE A 94 0.49 7.03 -11.11
CA ILE A 94 -0.39 6.14 -11.88
C ILE A 94 0.34 5.47 -13.05
N ASP A 95 1.12 6.20 -13.83
CA ASP A 95 1.86 5.62 -14.97
C ASP A 95 2.85 4.54 -14.49
N THR A 96 3.56 4.81 -13.38
CA THR A 96 4.47 3.84 -12.75
C THR A 96 3.73 2.58 -12.29
N ILE A 97 2.52 2.74 -11.75
CA ILE A 97 1.69 1.61 -11.33
C ILE A 97 1.21 0.80 -12.54
N ILE A 98 0.72 1.46 -13.59
CA ILE A 98 0.28 0.79 -14.83
C ILE A 98 1.43 0.00 -15.45
N GLU A 99 2.63 0.58 -15.54
CA GLU A 99 3.84 -0.11 -16.04
C GLU A 99 4.18 -1.34 -15.19
N PHE A 100 4.09 -1.22 -13.86
CA PHE A 100 4.34 -2.33 -12.95
C PHE A 100 3.35 -3.49 -13.18
N ILE A 101 2.06 -3.15 -13.29
CA ILE A 101 1.00 -4.13 -13.54
C ILE A 101 1.20 -4.81 -14.90
N GLN A 102 1.50 -4.04 -15.95
CA GLN A 102 1.77 -4.61 -17.27
C GLN A 102 2.95 -5.60 -17.23
N ALA A 103 4.02 -5.27 -16.52
CA ALA A 103 5.15 -6.18 -16.36
C ALA A 103 4.78 -7.47 -15.60
N LEU A 104 3.85 -7.41 -14.63
CA LEU A 104 3.31 -8.60 -13.97
C LEU A 104 2.46 -9.45 -14.92
N ILE A 105 1.65 -8.82 -15.78
CA ILE A 105 0.86 -9.51 -16.81
C ILE A 105 1.80 -10.20 -17.81
N ASP A 106 2.82 -9.52 -18.30
CA ASP A 106 3.78 -10.07 -19.27
C ASP A 106 4.54 -11.29 -18.71
N LYS A 107 4.80 -11.30 -17.41
CA LYS A 107 5.36 -12.45 -16.68
C LYS A 107 4.32 -13.50 -16.30
N GLY A 108 3.05 -13.26 -16.60
CA GLY A 108 1.89 -14.10 -16.30
C GLY A 108 1.57 -14.23 -14.80
N TYR A 109 2.01 -13.29 -13.97
CA TYR A 109 1.63 -13.18 -12.55
C TYR A 109 0.36 -12.37 -12.34
N ALA A 110 -0.16 -11.75 -13.39
CA ALA A 110 -1.44 -11.06 -13.37
C ALA A 110 -2.28 -11.40 -14.60
N TYR A 111 -3.56 -11.11 -14.54
CA TYR A 111 -4.51 -11.28 -15.65
C TYR A 111 -5.59 -10.22 -15.59
N GLU A 112 -6.06 -9.81 -16.77
CA GLU A 112 -7.17 -8.89 -16.93
C GLU A 112 -8.47 -9.67 -17.14
N VAL A 113 -9.56 -9.13 -16.61
CA VAL A 113 -10.92 -9.61 -16.83
C VAL A 113 -11.91 -8.45 -16.68
N ASP A 114 -12.59 -8.10 -17.78
CA ASP A 114 -13.61 -7.05 -17.84
C ASP A 114 -13.17 -5.68 -17.28
N GLY A 115 -11.90 -5.33 -17.51
CA GLY A 115 -11.24 -4.10 -17.08
C GLY A 115 -10.63 -4.13 -15.68
N ASP A 116 -10.93 -5.15 -14.87
CA ASP A 116 -10.20 -5.42 -13.63
C ASP A 116 -8.91 -6.18 -13.94
N VAL A 117 -7.85 -5.95 -13.15
CA VAL A 117 -6.62 -6.76 -13.22
C VAL A 117 -6.36 -7.38 -11.86
N TYR A 118 -6.18 -8.69 -11.82
CA TYR A 118 -5.91 -9.45 -10.61
C TYR A 118 -4.52 -10.08 -10.63
N TYR A 119 -3.91 -10.20 -9.45
CA TYR A 119 -2.69 -10.96 -9.23
C TYR A 119 -2.99 -12.45 -9.03
N ARG A 120 -2.21 -13.33 -9.65
CA ARG A 120 -2.31 -14.80 -9.52
C ARG A 120 -1.54 -15.27 -8.29
N THR A 121 -2.20 -15.27 -7.13
CA THR A 121 -1.55 -15.51 -5.83
C THR A 121 -0.84 -16.86 -5.78
N ARG A 122 -1.48 -17.93 -6.29
CA ARG A 122 -0.88 -19.28 -6.32
C ARG A 122 0.35 -19.42 -7.21
N LYS A 123 0.59 -18.50 -8.14
CA LYS A 123 1.78 -18.55 -8.98
C LYS A 123 3.04 -18.19 -8.17
N PHE A 124 2.89 -17.41 -7.11
CA PHE A 124 3.97 -17.07 -6.19
C PHE A 124 4.07 -18.13 -5.10
N ARG A 125 5.01 -19.07 -5.27
CA ARG A 125 5.15 -20.24 -4.37
C ARG A 125 5.52 -19.90 -2.93
N GLU A 126 6.09 -18.73 -2.71
CA GLU A 126 6.50 -18.24 -1.38
C GLU A 126 5.43 -17.38 -0.70
N TYR A 127 4.22 -17.31 -1.26
CA TYR A 127 3.15 -16.50 -0.69
C TYR A 127 2.80 -16.96 0.74
N GLY A 128 2.80 -16.02 1.68
CA GLY A 128 2.60 -16.30 3.12
C GLY A 128 3.90 -16.34 3.93
N LYS A 129 5.07 -16.16 3.30
CA LYS A 129 6.37 -16.24 3.98
C LYS A 129 6.59 -15.17 5.05
N LEU A 130 5.97 -13.99 4.91
CA LEU A 130 6.12 -12.92 5.90
C LEU A 130 5.19 -13.13 7.11
N SER A 131 3.95 -13.50 6.83
CA SER A 131 2.90 -13.71 7.84
C SER A 131 2.97 -15.09 8.50
N HIS A 132 3.78 -16.00 7.97
CA HIS A 132 3.87 -17.41 8.38
C HIS A 132 2.53 -18.15 8.26
N GLN A 133 1.69 -17.75 7.31
CA GLN A 133 0.41 -18.41 7.01
C GLN A 133 0.58 -19.28 5.78
N SER A 134 0.09 -20.52 5.82
CA SER A 134 0.10 -21.37 4.64
C SER A 134 -1.02 -20.97 3.66
N ILE A 135 -0.79 -21.19 2.35
CA ILE A 135 -1.81 -20.96 1.31
C ILE A 135 -3.09 -21.76 1.60
N ASP A 136 -2.97 -22.96 2.16
CA ASP A 136 -4.10 -23.83 2.47
C ASP A 136 -4.97 -23.27 3.62
N GLU A 137 -4.35 -22.71 4.67
CA GLU A 137 -5.07 -22.03 5.75
C GLU A 137 -5.79 -20.78 5.24
N LEU A 138 -5.12 -19.99 4.39
CA LEU A 138 -5.72 -18.81 3.77
C LEU A 138 -6.93 -19.17 2.91
N GLN A 139 -6.84 -20.26 2.14
CA GLN A 139 -7.93 -20.72 1.28
C GLN A 139 -9.16 -21.14 2.08
N ALA A 140 -8.99 -21.76 3.26
CA ALA A 140 -10.12 -22.22 4.07
C ALA A 140 -11.06 -21.06 4.50
N GLY A 141 -10.53 -19.84 4.61
CA GLY A 141 -11.30 -18.64 4.92
C GLY A 141 -11.72 -17.80 3.71
N ALA A 142 -11.08 -18.00 2.55
CA ALA A 142 -11.28 -17.15 1.38
C ALA A 142 -12.55 -17.50 0.60
N ARG A 143 -13.27 -16.48 0.15
CA ARG A 143 -14.44 -16.59 -0.71
C ARG A 143 -14.35 -15.54 -1.81
N ILE A 144 -14.81 -15.89 -3.00
CA ILE A 144 -15.02 -14.92 -4.08
C ILE A 144 -16.28 -14.14 -3.74
N GLU A 145 -16.16 -12.82 -3.63
CA GLU A 145 -17.31 -11.96 -3.33
C GLU A 145 -18.24 -11.84 -4.55
N ILE A 146 -19.49 -11.46 -4.32
CA ILE A 146 -20.47 -11.28 -5.39
C ILE A 146 -19.98 -10.16 -6.32
N GLY A 147 -19.75 -10.50 -7.59
CA GLY A 147 -19.28 -9.57 -8.62
C GLY A 147 -17.79 -9.64 -8.90
N GLU A 148 -17.01 -10.37 -8.09
CA GLU A 148 -15.61 -10.64 -8.41
C GLU A 148 -15.48 -11.74 -9.46
N LYS A 149 -14.57 -11.55 -10.41
CA LYS A 149 -14.30 -12.50 -11.51
C LYS A 149 -12.92 -13.13 -11.41
N LYS A 150 -12.50 -13.37 -10.17
CA LYS A 150 -11.21 -13.98 -9.86
C LYS A 150 -11.21 -15.46 -10.26
N ASP A 151 -10.11 -15.89 -10.85
CA ASP A 151 -9.81 -17.31 -11.10
C ASP A 151 -9.61 -18.08 -9.77
N ASP A 152 -9.09 -17.42 -8.73
CA ASP A 152 -8.86 -17.99 -7.40
C ASP A 152 -9.34 -17.03 -6.27
N PRO A 153 -9.96 -17.53 -5.18
CA PRO A 153 -10.38 -16.70 -4.05
C PRO A 153 -9.26 -15.88 -3.38
N LEU A 154 -8.01 -16.31 -3.51
CA LEU A 154 -6.84 -15.63 -2.95
C LEU A 154 -6.27 -14.56 -3.88
N ASP A 155 -6.71 -14.49 -5.13
CA ASP A 155 -6.28 -13.46 -6.06
C ASP A 155 -6.79 -12.09 -5.58
N PHE A 156 -5.95 -11.06 -5.74
CA PHE A 156 -6.25 -9.71 -5.27
C PHE A 156 -6.10 -8.69 -6.40
N ALA A 157 -6.89 -7.62 -6.32
CA ALA A 157 -6.93 -6.60 -7.35
C ALA A 157 -5.63 -5.80 -7.39
N LEU A 158 -5.06 -5.67 -8.58
CA LEU A 158 -3.99 -4.75 -8.94
C LEU A 158 -4.56 -3.48 -9.58
N TRP A 159 -5.61 -3.63 -10.37
CA TRP A 159 -6.36 -2.54 -11.00
C TRP A 159 -7.85 -2.83 -10.87
N LYS A 160 -8.64 -1.82 -10.51
CA LYS A 160 -10.09 -1.89 -10.41
C LYS A 160 -10.72 -1.06 -11.51
N ALA A 161 -11.60 -1.65 -12.31
CA ALA A 161 -12.41 -0.92 -13.28
C ALA A 161 -13.25 0.15 -12.57
N ALA A 162 -13.31 1.34 -13.16
CA ALA A 162 -13.99 2.47 -12.55
C ALA A 162 -15.52 2.31 -12.66
N LYS A 163 -16.21 2.57 -11.55
CA LYS A 163 -17.68 2.75 -11.58
C LYS A 163 -18.01 4.17 -12.06
N GLU A 164 -19.23 4.34 -12.57
CA GLU A 164 -19.69 5.64 -13.05
C GLU A 164 -19.59 6.72 -11.95
N GLY A 165 -18.99 7.85 -12.30
CA GLY A 165 -18.76 8.98 -11.39
C GLY A 165 -17.60 8.82 -10.40
N GLU A 166 -16.84 7.72 -10.46
CA GLU A 166 -15.59 7.58 -9.67
C GLU A 166 -14.41 8.28 -10.35
N ILE A 167 -13.48 8.77 -9.53
CA ILE A 167 -12.17 9.21 -10.02
C ILE A 167 -11.46 8.02 -10.67
N CYS A 168 -10.92 8.24 -11.86
CA CYS A 168 -10.30 7.19 -12.66
C CYS A 168 -9.23 7.74 -13.61
N TRP A 169 -8.41 6.83 -14.10
CA TRP A 169 -7.35 7.08 -15.08
C TRP A 169 -7.49 6.12 -16.25
N ASP A 170 -7.02 6.57 -17.41
CA ASP A 170 -6.91 5.72 -18.59
C ASP A 170 -5.79 4.69 -18.41
N SER A 171 -6.02 3.46 -18.84
CA SER A 171 -5.04 2.37 -18.81
C SER A 171 -5.24 1.44 -20.01
N PRO A 172 -4.30 0.53 -20.30
CA PRO A 172 -4.47 -0.50 -21.33
C PRO A 172 -5.70 -1.41 -21.12
N TRP A 173 -6.24 -1.46 -19.90
CA TRP A 173 -7.40 -2.27 -19.51
C TRP A 173 -8.68 -1.45 -19.39
N GLY A 174 -8.67 -0.20 -19.88
CA GLY A 174 -9.78 0.74 -19.75
C GLY A 174 -9.66 1.65 -18.53
N LYS A 175 -10.73 2.40 -18.25
CA LYS A 175 -10.75 3.36 -17.14
C LYS A 175 -10.85 2.66 -15.81
N GLY A 176 -9.95 3.01 -14.89
CA GLY A 176 -9.92 2.41 -13.57
C GLY A 176 -9.02 3.15 -12.60
N ARG A 177 -8.62 2.44 -11.55
CA ARG A 177 -7.77 2.93 -10.47
C ARG A 177 -6.96 1.79 -9.86
N PRO A 178 -5.83 2.07 -9.21
CA PRO A 178 -5.01 1.04 -8.59
C PRO A 178 -5.75 0.31 -7.45
N GLY A 179 -5.36 -0.94 -7.23
CA GLY A 179 -5.65 -1.66 -5.99
C GLY A 179 -4.69 -1.26 -4.87
N TRP A 180 -5.12 -1.40 -3.63
CA TRP A 180 -4.39 -0.87 -2.46
C TRP A 180 -2.91 -1.30 -2.37
N HIS A 181 -2.59 -2.56 -2.71
CA HIS A 181 -1.24 -3.10 -2.50
C HIS A 181 -0.22 -2.66 -3.55
N ILE A 182 -0.65 -2.50 -4.82
CA ILE A 182 0.27 -2.27 -5.94
C ILE A 182 0.96 -0.90 -5.86
N GLU A 183 0.29 0.04 -5.20
CA GLU A 183 0.75 1.40 -4.95
C GLU A 183 2.12 1.39 -4.26
N CYS A 184 2.22 0.71 -3.12
CA CYS A 184 3.45 0.66 -2.32
C CYS A 184 4.59 -0.07 -3.04
N SER A 185 4.30 -1.20 -3.71
CA SER A 185 5.30 -1.90 -4.53
C SER A 185 5.90 -1.03 -5.62
N ALA A 186 5.04 -0.32 -6.37
CA ALA A 186 5.47 0.54 -7.47
C ALA A 186 6.27 1.75 -6.97
N MET A 187 5.77 2.43 -5.93
CA MET A 187 6.43 3.62 -5.37
C MET A 187 7.72 3.26 -4.65
N ALA A 188 7.74 2.21 -3.80
CA ALA A 188 8.96 1.77 -3.12
C ALA A 188 10.07 1.48 -4.15
N ARG A 189 9.74 0.76 -5.23
CA ARG A 189 10.69 0.48 -6.31
C ARG A 189 11.18 1.74 -7.01
N LYS A 190 10.27 2.66 -7.35
CA LYS A 190 10.61 3.92 -8.06
C LYS A 190 11.60 4.78 -7.26
N TYR A 191 11.40 4.90 -5.95
CA TYR A 191 12.17 5.82 -5.12
C TYR A 191 13.38 5.18 -4.43
N LEU A 192 13.39 3.87 -4.22
CA LEU A 192 14.44 3.17 -3.45
C LEU A 192 15.10 2.00 -4.19
N GLY A 193 14.56 1.59 -5.35
CA GLY A 193 15.10 0.49 -6.17
C GLY A 193 14.46 -0.87 -5.90
N ASP A 194 14.94 -1.89 -6.62
CA ASP A 194 14.33 -3.24 -6.62
C ASP A 194 14.37 -3.96 -5.26
N THR A 195 15.39 -3.70 -4.44
CA THR A 195 15.55 -4.27 -3.09
C THR A 195 15.87 -3.16 -2.11
N ILE A 196 15.04 -3.01 -1.09
CA ILE A 196 15.21 -1.97 -0.07
C ILE A 196 15.77 -2.53 1.24
N ASP A 197 16.44 -1.70 2.03
CA ASP A 197 16.99 -2.16 3.31
C ASP A 197 15.89 -2.45 4.33
N ILE A 198 15.00 -1.50 4.56
CA ILE A 198 13.92 -1.59 5.56
C ILE A 198 12.58 -1.26 4.89
N HIS A 199 11.62 -2.17 5.04
CA HIS A 199 10.20 -1.93 4.81
C HIS A 199 9.44 -2.01 6.14
N ALA A 200 8.51 -1.07 6.39
CA ALA A 200 7.89 -0.96 7.69
C ALA A 200 6.42 -0.50 7.68
N GLY A 201 5.70 -0.78 8.76
CA GLY A 201 4.30 -0.36 8.93
C GLY A 201 3.67 -0.86 10.23
N GLY A 202 2.35 -0.68 10.37
CA GLY A 202 1.58 -1.28 11.47
C GLY A 202 1.54 -2.81 11.38
N GLN A 203 1.39 -3.50 12.50
CA GLN A 203 1.25 -4.97 12.54
C GLN A 203 0.04 -5.49 11.75
N ASP A 204 -1.01 -4.68 11.57
CA ASP A 204 -2.13 -4.96 10.67
C ASP A 204 -1.72 -5.04 9.20
N LEU A 205 -0.61 -4.39 8.82
CA LEU A 205 -0.13 -4.41 7.44
C LEU A 205 0.69 -5.66 7.11
N THR A 206 1.10 -6.47 8.10
CA THR A 206 1.82 -7.74 7.83
C THR A 206 1.06 -8.62 6.84
N PHE A 207 -0.26 -8.73 7.01
CA PHE A 207 -1.14 -9.44 6.09
C PHE A 207 -2.49 -8.73 6.00
N PRO A 208 -3.05 -8.52 4.79
CA PRO A 208 -2.52 -8.97 3.50
C PRO A 208 -1.52 -8.00 2.86
N HIS A 209 -1.36 -6.78 3.38
CA HIS A 209 -0.72 -5.68 2.63
C HIS A 209 0.74 -5.95 2.26
N HIS A 210 1.63 -6.12 3.23
CA HIS A 210 3.05 -6.36 3.00
C HIS A 210 3.33 -7.71 2.34
N GLU A 211 2.52 -8.74 2.61
CA GLU A 211 2.61 -10.04 1.92
C GLU A 211 2.34 -9.89 0.42
N ASN A 212 1.32 -9.09 0.06
CA ASN A 212 1.02 -8.79 -1.34
C ASN A 212 2.11 -7.96 -2.01
N GLU A 213 2.71 -7.02 -1.28
CA GLU A 213 3.83 -6.23 -1.81
C GLU A 213 5.07 -7.07 -2.12
N ILE A 214 5.39 -8.04 -1.24
CA ILE A 214 6.42 -9.06 -1.51
C ILE A 214 6.07 -9.82 -2.78
N ALA A 215 4.87 -10.38 -2.87
CA ALA A 215 4.46 -11.19 -4.01
C ALA A 215 4.56 -10.40 -5.34
N GLN A 216 4.10 -9.14 -5.34
CA GLN A 216 4.19 -8.24 -6.49
C GLN A 216 5.65 -7.92 -6.86
N SER A 217 6.44 -7.45 -5.90
CA SER A 217 7.80 -6.95 -6.13
C SER A 217 8.78 -8.05 -6.48
N GLU A 218 8.70 -9.19 -5.81
CA GLU A 218 9.61 -10.31 -6.07
C GLU A 218 9.24 -11.07 -7.35
N ALA A 219 7.95 -11.18 -7.69
CA ALA A 219 7.54 -11.71 -8.99
C ALA A 219 8.01 -10.82 -10.16
N LEU A 220 7.95 -9.50 -9.98
CA LEU A 220 8.41 -8.56 -10.99
C LEU A 220 9.94 -8.53 -11.11
N THR A 221 10.69 -8.60 -10.01
CA THR A 221 12.15 -8.37 -10.05
C THR A 221 12.99 -9.66 -10.02
N GLY A 222 12.45 -10.75 -9.46
CA GLY A 222 13.21 -11.95 -9.13
C GLY A 222 14.21 -11.76 -7.99
N LYS A 223 14.12 -10.65 -7.24
CA LYS A 223 15.00 -10.28 -6.13
C LYS A 223 14.18 -10.16 -4.84
N PRO A 224 14.79 -10.32 -3.65
CA PRO A 224 14.11 -10.02 -2.39
C PRO A 224 13.62 -8.57 -2.35
N PHE A 225 12.39 -8.33 -1.90
CA PHE A 225 11.84 -6.97 -1.87
C PHE A 225 12.50 -6.11 -0.78
N ALA A 226 12.60 -6.63 0.45
CA ALA A 226 13.22 -5.94 1.58
C ALA A 226 14.13 -6.87 2.39
N LYS A 227 15.23 -6.33 2.92
CA LYS A 227 16.14 -7.08 3.80
C LYS A 227 15.57 -7.24 5.21
N TYR A 228 14.87 -6.20 5.69
CA TYR A 228 14.27 -6.17 7.02
C TYR A 228 12.83 -5.68 6.96
N TRP A 229 11.95 -6.41 7.65
CA TRP A 229 10.55 -6.03 7.87
C TRP A 229 10.36 -5.61 9.32
N LEU A 230 9.80 -4.41 9.53
CA LEU A 230 9.58 -3.87 10.86
C LEU A 230 8.10 -3.51 11.05
N HIS A 231 7.46 -4.10 12.06
CA HIS A 231 6.06 -3.87 12.35
C HIS A 231 5.85 -3.33 13.76
N ASN A 232 5.21 -2.17 13.91
CA ASN A 232 4.84 -1.67 15.23
C ASN A 232 3.59 -2.40 15.75
N GLY A 233 3.61 -2.79 17.03
CA GLY A 233 2.48 -3.47 17.65
C GLY A 233 1.22 -2.61 17.75
N TYR A 234 0.08 -3.27 17.94
CA TYR A 234 -1.22 -2.64 18.17
C TYR A 234 -1.21 -1.74 19.42
N LEU A 235 -1.95 -0.63 19.34
CA LEU A 235 -2.38 0.11 20.52
C LEU A 235 -3.65 -0.55 21.05
N ASN A 236 -3.67 -0.85 22.34
CA ASN A 236 -4.86 -1.32 23.01
C ASN A 236 -5.34 -0.23 23.97
N ILE A 237 -6.61 0.16 23.89
CA ILE A 237 -7.27 0.99 24.89
C ILE A 237 -8.22 0.09 25.65
N ASN A 238 -8.07 -0.03 26.97
CA ASN A 238 -8.93 -0.86 27.83
C ASN A 238 -9.01 -2.34 27.40
N ASN A 239 -7.91 -2.92 26.92
CA ASN A 239 -7.82 -4.29 26.35
C ASN A 239 -8.63 -4.52 25.06
N GLU A 240 -9.16 -3.46 24.44
CA GLU A 240 -9.71 -3.50 23.09
C GLU A 240 -8.72 -2.87 22.12
N LYS A 241 -8.64 -3.46 20.92
CA LYS A 241 -7.80 -2.96 19.82
C LYS A 241 -8.38 -1.66 19.26
#